data_AF-A0A420E6H8-F1
#
_entry.id   AF-A0A420E6H8-F1
#
_cell.length_a   1.000
_cell.length_b   1.000
_cell.length_c   1.000
_cell.angle_alpha   90.00
_cell.angle_beta   90.00
_cell.angle_gamma   90.00
#
_symmetry.space_group_name_H-M   'P 1'
#
loop_
_entity.id
_entity.type
_entity.pdbx_description
1 polymer ?
#
loop_
_entity_poly.entity_id
_entity_poly.type
_entity_poly.pdbx_seq_one_letter_code
_entity_poly.pdbx_strand_id
1 'polypeptide(L)' 'MDRTQARESFKAEALASWAEYQETGLHLTGEEVVHWLDSWGTAGESECPPCHLRETESP' A
#
# COMPACT_ATOMS: atom_id res chain seq x y z
N MET A 1 -1.10 14.08 -21.06
CA MET A 1 -2.22 13.91 -20.11
C MET A 1 -2.80 15.27 -19.79
N ASP A 2 -4.12 15.44 -19.89
CA ASP A 2 -4.80 16.63 -19.39
C ASP A 2 -4.99 16.53 -17.87
N ARG A 3 -5.05 17.67 -17.17
CA ARG A 3 -5.26 17.72 -15.71
C ARG A 3 -6.50 16.95 -15.25
N THR A 4 -7.55 16.97 -16.06
CA THR A 4 -8.80 16.26 -15.78
C THR A 4 -8.59 14.76 -15.81
N GLN A 5 -7.86 14.26 -16.81
CA GLN A 5 -7.54 12.85 -16.96
C GLN A 5 -6.71 12.34 -15.77
N ALA A 6 -5.70 13.09 -15.33
CA ALA A 6 -4.89 12.71 -14.17
C ALA A 6 -5.73 12.60 -12.89
N ARG A 7 -6.71 13.49 -12.69
CA ARG A 7 -7.59 13.45 -11.51
C ARG A 7 -8.51 12.24 -11.52
N GLU A 8 -9.09 11.91 -12.68
CA GLU A 8 -10.01 10.78 -12.77
C GLU A 8 -9.25 9.44 -12.69
N SER A 9 -8.03 9.35 -13.24
CA SER A 9 -7.14 8.19 -13.02
C SER A 9 -6.80 8.01 -11.54
N PHE A 10 -6.37 9.07 -10.84
CA PHE A 10 -6.05 8.99 -9.41
C PHE A 10 -7.22 8.50 -8.55
N LYS A 11 -8.44 8.96 -8.84
CA LYS A 11 -9.64 8.47 -8.14
C LYS A 11 -9.95 7.02 -8.46
N ALA A 12 -9.83 6.63 -9.73
CA ALA A 12 -10.09 5.26 -10.14
C ALA A 12 -9.08 4.29 -9.50
N GLU A 13 -7.81 4.67 -9.42
CA GLU A 13 -6.77 3.92 -8.73
C GLU A 13 -7.08 3.77 -7.23
N ALA A 14 -7.45 4.86 -6.54
CA ALA A 14 -7.81 4.79 -5.14
C ALA A 14 -9.02 3.87 -4.86
N LEU A 15 -10.04 3.91 -5.72
CA LEU A 15 -11.20 3.03 -5.62
C LEU A 15 -10.85 1.57 -5.91
N ALA A 16 -9.96 1.31 -6.88
CA ALA A 16 -9.50 -0.03 -7.20
C ALA A 16 -8.70 -0.63 -6.03
N SER A 17 -7.76 0.12 -5.44
CA SER A 17 -7.01 -0.32 -4.26
C SER A 17 -7.93 -0.60 -3.07
N TRP A 18 -8.99 0.20 -2.88
CA TRP A 18 -9.98 -0.05 -1.83
C TRP A 18 -10.83 -1.31 -2.08
N ALA A 19 -11.19 -1.60 -3.33
CA ALA A 19 -11.87 -2.84 -3.67
C ALA A 19 -10.96 -4.06 -3.42
N GLU A 20 -9.71 -4.00 -3.88
CA GLU A 20 -8.72 -5.07 -3.70
C GLU A 20 -8.48 -5.38 -2.22
N TYR A 21 -8.35 -4.36 -1.38
CA TYR A 21 -8.22 -4.54 0.07
C TYR A 21 -9.47 -5.20 0.68
N GLN A 22 -10.68 -4.83 0.25
CA GLN A 22 -11.90 -5.47 0.75
C GLN A 22 -12.02 -6.94 0.32
N GLU A 23 -11.58 -7.28 -0.88
CA GLU A 23 -11.64 -8.63 -1.44
C GLU A 23 -10.55 -9.55 -0.85
N THR A 24 -9.33 -9.06 -0.74
CA THR A 24 -8.17 -9.87 -0.34
C THR A 24 -7.85 -9.77 1.15
N GLY A 25 -8.23 -8.66 1.78
CA GLY A 25 -7.81 -8.31 3.14
C GLY A 25 -6.31 -8.04 3.27
N LEU A 26 -5.55 -8.02 2.17
CA LEU A 26 -4.10 -7.88 2.19
C LEU A 26 -3.71 -6.43 2.48
N HIS A 27 -2.89 -6.23 3.50
CA HIS A 27 -2.41 -4.90 3.89
C HIS A 27 -1.05 -4.99 4.60
N LEU A 28 -0.38 -3.84 4.70
CA LEU A 28 0.76 -3.64 5.60
C LEU A 28 0.36 -2.60 6.64
N THR A 29 0.87 -2.72 7.86
CA THR A 29 0.69 -1.69 8.87
C THR A 29 1.53 -0.45 8.55
N GLY A 30 1.14 0.70 9.07
CA GLY A 30 1.91 1.93 8.90
C GLY A 30 3.33 1.82 9.45
N GLU A 31 3.52 1.08 10.55
CA GLU A 31 4.83 0.86 11.16
C GLU A 31 5.77 0.04 10.26
N GLU A 32 5.25 -1.03 9.65
CA GLU A 32 6.03 -1.86 8.72
C GLU A 32 6.46 -1.09 7.49
N VAL A 33 5.55 -0.28 6.93
CA VAL A 33 5.86 0.59 5.78
C VAL A 33 6.93 1.60 6.15
N VAL A 34 6.80 2.28 7.30
CA VAL A 34 7.80 3.27 7.75
C VAL A 34 9.16 2.62 7.97
N HIS A 35 9.21 1.47 8.64
CA HIS A 35 10.46 0.75 8.88
C HIS A 35 11.13 0.29 7.58
N TRP A 36 10.35 -0.20 6.61
CA TRP A 36 10.87 -0.55 5.30
C TRP A 36 11.43 0.67 4.56
N LEU A 37 10.69 1.78 4.54
CA LEU A 37 11.09 3.03 3.88
C LEU A 37 12.35 3.65 4.49
N ASP A 38 12.62 3.44 5.79
CA ASP A 38 13.84 3.92 6.45
C ASP A 38 15.12 3.32 5.83
N SER A 39 15.04 2.08 5.37
CA SER A 39 16.15 1.41 4.69
C SER A 39 16.30 1.80 3.22
N TRP A 40 15.26 2.40 2.62
CA TRP A 40 15.15 2.57 1.16
C TRP A 40 16.15 3.60 0.63
N GLY A 41 16.88 3.27 -0.44
CA GLY A 41 17.92 4.14 -0.99
C GLY A 41 19.23 4.14 -0.20
N THR A 42 19.39 3.21 0.75
CA THR A 42 20.64 3.00 1.49
C THR A 42 21.36 1.74 1.03
N ALA A 43 22.61 1.54 1.46
CA ALA A 43 23.35 0.30 1.20
C ALA A 43 22.77 -0.94 1.91
N GLY A 44 21.87 -0.73 2.88
CA GLY A 44 21.18 -1.79 3.65
C GLY A 44 19.70 -1.89 3.32
N GLU A 45 19.30 -1.48 2.11
CA GLU A 45 17.92 -1.56 1.63
C GLU A 45 17.34 -2.96 1.84
N SER A 46 16.25 -3.03 2.58
CA SER A 46 15.56 -4.26 2.93
C SER A 46 14.45 -4.56 1.92
N GLU A 47 14.12 -5.85 1.77
CA GLU A 47 13.01 -6.27 0.92
C GLU A 47 11.67 -5.72 1.43
N CYS A 48 10.72 -5.52 0.52
CA CYS A 48 9.37 -5.12 0.87
C CYS A 48 8.74 -6.18 1.79
N PRO A 49 8.14 -5.79 2.94
CA PRO A 49 7.51 -6.74 3.84
C PRO A 49 6.31 -7.44 3.17
N PRO A 50 6.01 -8.71 3.53
CA PRO A 50 4.87 -9.44 3.01
C PRO A 50 3.55 -8.88 3.56
N CYS A 51 2.51 -8.75 2.73
CA CYS A 51 1.20 -8.30 3.17
C CYS A 51 0.51 -9.29 4.13
N HIS A 52 -0.23 -8.76 5.10
CA HIS A 52 -1.02 -9.47 6.10
C HIS A 52 -2.50 -9.53 5.74
N LEU A 53 -3.21 -10.57 6.18
CA LEU A 53 -4.67 -10.67 6.04
C LEU A 53 -5.37 -9.88 7.14
N ARG A 54 -6.46 -9.18 6.83
CA ARG A 54 -7.27 -8.40 7.79
C ARG A 54 -7.68 -9.17 9.05
N GLU A 55 -7.81 -10.50 8.96
CA GLU A 55 -8.23 -11.35 10.08
C GLU A 55 -7.12 -11.62 11.11
N THR A 56 -5.86 -11.25 10.83
CA THR A 56 -4.74 -11.43 11.78
C THR A 56 -4.56 -10.27 12.74
N GLU A 57 -5.33 -9.19 12.59
CA GLU A 57 -5.34 -8.03 13.47
C GLU A 57 -6.61 -8.07 14.35
N SER A 58 -6.59 -8.92 15.37
CA SER A 58 -7.54 -8.80 16.50
C SER A 58 -7.18 -7.53 17.30
N PRO A 59 -8.18 -6.77 17.78
CA PRO A 59 -8.01 -5.45 18.39
C PRO A 59 -7.21 -5.43 19.69
#